data_AF-A0A5C6QB76-F1
#
_entry.id   AF-A0A5C6QB76-F1
#
_cell.length_a   1.000
_cell.length_b   1.000
_cell.length_c   1.000
_cell.angle_alpha   90.00
_cell.angle_beta   90.00
_cell.angle_gamma   90.00
#
_symmetry.space_group_name_H-M   'P 1'
#
loop_
_entity.id
_entity.type
_entity.pdbx_description
1 polymer ?
#
loop_
_entity_poly.entity_id
_entity_poly.type
_entity_poly.pdbx_seq_one_letter_code
_entity_poly.pdbx_strand_id
1 'polypeptide(L)' 'MRIKLTQDLVCGHDTFLAGEEFEAILILPRSTTVEFVANSGKKVRAFSYEYVKVAPATDI' A
#
# COMPACT_ATOMS: atom_id res chain seq x y z
N MET A 1 8.52 3.01 0.44
CA MET A 1 8.12 2.86 1.86
C MET A 1 7.22 1.64 1.99
N ARG A 2 7.23 0.95 3.12
CA ARG A 2 6.39 -0.25 3.30
C ARG A 2 5.08 0.11 3.98
N ILE A 3 3.97 -0.38 3.43
CA ILE A 3 2.63 -0.19 3.97
C ILE A 3 1.99 -1.55 4.26
N LYS A 4 1.04 -1.59 5.19
CA LYS A 4 0.17 -2.73 5.44
C LYS A 4 -1.27 -2.29 5.27
N LEU A 5 -2.05 -3.00 4.46
CA LEU A 5 -3.47 -2.70 4.30
C LEU A 5 -4.21 -3.00 5.60
N THR A 6 -5.12 -2.10 5.99
CA THR A 6 -5.96 -2.26 7.18
C THR A 6 -7.35 -2.80 6.86
N GLN A 7 -7.71 -2.79 5.58
CA GLN A 7 -9.00 -3.23 5.06
C GLN A 7 -8.80 -3.83 3.65
N ASP A 8 -9.80 -4.59 3.20
CA ASP A 8 -9.80 -5.13 1.85
C ASP A 8 -9.93 -4.00 0.83
N LEU A 9 -9.12 -4.07 -0.22
CA LEU A 9 -9.09 -3.11 -1.31
C LEU A 9 -9.41 -3.82 -2.62
N VAL A 10 -10.49 -3.40 -3.27
CA VAL A 10 -10.88 -3.92 -4.59
C VAL A 10 -10.44 -2.93 -5.67
N CYS A 11 -9.58 -3.38 -6.58
CA CYS A 11 -9.09 -2.57 -7.70
C CYS A 11 -9.36 -3.27 -9.03
N GLY A 12 -10.57 -3.11 -9.57
CA GLY A 12 -10.99 -3.82 -10.78
C GLY A 12 -11.24 -5.29 -10.47
N HIS A 13 -10.45 -6.19 -11.09
CA HIS A 13 -10.54 -7.63 -10.84
C HIS A 13 -9.58 -8.12 -9.74
N ASP A 14 -8.67 -7.26 -9.29
CA ASP A 14 -7.73 -7.58 -8.22
C ASP A 14 -8.35 -7.22 -6.87
N THR A 15 -8.27 -8.15 -5.92
CA THR A 15 -8.64 -7.93 -4.51
C THR A 15 -7.38 -8.08 -3.67
N PHE A 16 -7.07 -7.05 -2.89
CA PHE A 16 -5.98 -7.04 -1.91
C PHE A 16 -6.60 -7.12 -0.53
N LEU A 17 -6.11 -8.04 0.29
CA LEU A 17 -6.71 -8.36 1.57
C LEU A 17 -6.11 -7.51 2.68
N ALA A 18 -6.92 -7.25 3.71
CA ALA A 18 -6.45 -6.65 4.94
C ALA A 18 -5.29 -7.47 5.51
N GLY A 19 -4.23 -6.78 5.90
CA GLY A 19 -3.02 -7.38 6.47
C GLY A 19 -1.90 -7.65 5.47
N GLU A 20 -2.16 -7.57 4.16
CA GLU A 20 -1.11 -7.65 3.15
C GLU A 20 -0.19 -6.43 3.19
N GLU A 21 1.09 -6.66 2.91
CA GLU A 21 2.11 -5.61 2.94
C GLU A 21 2.68 -5.35 1.55
N PHE A 22 2.84 -4.08 1.21
CA PHE A 22 3.30 -3.65 -0.10
C PHE A 22 4.39 -2.60 0.00
N GLU A 23 5.28 -2.63 -0.98
CA GLU A 23 6.19 -1.52 -1.22
C GLU A 23 5.47 -0.44 -2.04
N ALA A 24 5.33 0.73 -1.45
CA ALA A 24 4.57 1.84 -1.99
C ALA A 24 5.38 3.14 -2.03
N ILE A 25 4.97 4.05 -2.91
CA ILE A 25 5.54 5.39 -3.06
C ILE A 25 4.44 6.45 -2.91
N LEU A 26 4.80 7.65 -2.46
CA LEU A 26 3.87 8.78 -2.48
C LEU A 26 3.60 9.21 -3.92
N ILE A 27 2.34 9.47 -4.26
CA ILE A 27 1.98 9.90 -5.62
C ILE A 27 2.49 11.32 -5.93
N LEU A 28 2.64 12.15 -4.89
CA LEU A 28 3.09 13.53 -4.97
C LEU A 28 3.89 13.88 -3.71
N PRO A 29 4.82 14.85 -3.77
CA PRO A 29 5.46 15.39 -2.58
C PRO A 29 4.42 15.84 -1.55
N ARG A 30 4.58 15.43 -0.28
CA ARG A 30 3.68 15.72 0.86
C ARG A 30 2.26 15.13 0.76
N SER A 31 1.96 14.30 -0.24
CA SER A 31 0.70 13.54 -0.27
C SER A 31 0.65 12.54 0.89
N THR A 32 -0.55 12.07 1.20
CA THR A 32 -0.79 10.91 2.07
C THR A 32 -1.28 9.69 1.28
N THR A 33 -1.64 9.88 0.01
CA THR A 33 -1.99 8.80 -0.92
C THR A 33 -0.72 8.15 -1.44
N VAL A 34 -0.76 6.82 -1.49
CA VAL A 34 0.37 5.97 -1.87
C VAL A 34 -0.02 5.14 -3.07
N GLU A 35 0.96 4.77 -3.88
CA GLU A 35 0.82 3.88 -5.01
C GLU A 35 1.77 2.70 -4.83
N PHE A 36 1.26 1.48 -4.99
CA PHE A 36 2.04 0.25 -5.04
C PHE A 36 1.74 -0.52 -6.32
N VAL A 37 2.63 -1.43 -6.70
CA VAL A 37 2.47 -2.26 -7.90
C VAL A 37 2.01 -3.65 -7.47
N ALA A 38 0.86 -4.08 -7.98
CA ALA A 38 0.33 -5.42 -7.77
C ALA A 38 1.14 -6.47 -8.55
N ASN A 39 0.97 -7.75 -8.19
CA ASN A 39 1.60 -8.86 -8.92
C ASN A 39 1.19 -8.91 -10.41
N SER A 40 0.03 -8.33 -10.76
CA SER A 40 -0.44 -8.15 -12.14
C SER A 40 0.30 -7.04 -12.91
N GLY A 41 1.22 -6.31 -12.27
CA GLY A 41 1.88 -5.12 -12.81
C GLY A 41 1.01 -3.85 -12.77
N LYS A 42 -0.22 -3.96 -12.27
CA LYS A 42 -1.15 -2.84 -12.13
C LYS A 42 -0.73 -1.93 -10.98
N LYS A 43 -0.78 -0.62 -11.22
CA LYS A 43 -0.61 0.41 -10.18
C LYS A 43 -1.90 0.55 -9.39
N VAL A 44 -1.81 0.37 -8.08
CA VAL A 44 -2.93 0.45 -7.15
C VAL A 44 -2.66 1.57 -6.16
N ARG A 45 -3.68 2.38 -5.89
CA ARG A 45 -3.59 3.49 -4.95
C ARG A 45 -4.28 3.13 -3.65
N ALA A 46 -3.64 3.48 -2.53
CA ALA A 46 -4.23 3.40 -1.21
C ALA A 46 -4.22 4.79 -0.53
N PHE A 47 -5.33 5.12 0.13
CA PHE A 47 -5.50 6.35 0.89
C PHE A 47 -5.06 6.16 2.33
N SER A 48 -4.80 7.25 3.06
CA SER A 48 -4.23 7.20 4.41
C SER A 48 -5.06 6.45 5.46
N TYR A 49 -6.34 6.20 5.21
CA TYR A 49 -7.20 5.40 6.09
C TYR A 49 -7.20 3.90 5.73
N GLU A 50 -6.68 3.52 4.57
CA GLU A 50 -6.66 2.14 4.05
C GLU A 50 -5.37 1.40 4.38
N TYR A 51 -4.37 2.09 4.92
CA TYR A 51 -3.07 1.50 5.24
C TYR A 51 -2.43 2.09 6.50
N VAL A 52 -1.52 1.32 7.08
CA VAL A 52 -0.56 1.80 8.09
C VAL A 52 0.86 1.68 7.53
N LYS A 53 1.73 2.61 7.91
CA LYS A 53 3.15 2.52 7.56
C LYS A 53 3.81 1.45 8.42
N VAL A 54 4.50 0.52 7.78
CA VAL A 54 5.30 -0.49 8.47
C VAL A 54 6.69 0.09 8.66
N ALA A 55 7.16 0.17 9.90
CA ALA A 55 8.53 0.54 10.18
C ALA A 55 9.47 -0.49 9.52
N PRO A 56 10.60 -0.06 8.93
CA PRO A 56 11.62 -1.04 8.56
C PRO A 56 11.97 -1.83 9.81
N ALA A 57 12.05 -3.16 9.70
CA ALA A 57 12.56 -3.98 10.78
C ALA A 57 13.94 -3.42 11.12
N THR A 58 14.09 -2.86 12.31
CA THR A 58 15.40 -2.50 12.84
C THR A 58 16.16 -3.81 12.91
N ASP A 59 17.15 -3.99 12.04
CA ASP A 59 18.18 -5.01 12.18
C ASP A 59 18.91 -4.67 13.48
N ILE A 60 18.68 -5.47 14.55
CA ILE A 60 19.35 -5.35 15.86
C ILE A 60 20.43 -6.42 15.91
#